data_AF-A0A818QI89-F1
#
_entry.id   AF-A0A818QI89-F1
#
_cell.length_a   1.000
_cell.length_b   1.000
_cell.length_c   1.000
_cell.angle_alpha   90.00
_cell.angle_beta   90.00
_cell.angle_gamma   90.00
#
_symmetry.space_group_name_H-M   'P 1'
#
loop_
_entity.id
_entity.type
_entity.pdbx_description
1 polymer ?
#
loop_
_entity_poly.entity_id
_entity_poly.type
_entity_poly.pdbx_seq_one_letter_code
_entity_poly.pdbx_strand_id
1 'polypeptide(L)'
;MLLKHVGPKVTAMMVKIPIDDYPQLICILYEQGQINAIKVISHPDDSSSVDEIYMRLLNLRKQFDSSLEIHLAPDYVLCSKTMETRLIPEIVKAWQSFYTDNSINSDSYCHIINERHFERVKKLIDTTKVVYGGQTDAKQNYIAPTIMTNVTGTDKVMQEEIFGPLLPIITVNNELEAIEFINSRPKPLALYVFSSNKNLIQTIINSTSSGSTCVNDVIFQIAPPCLPFGGVGESGLGNYHGKYSFDTFSHMRSIAYIPTWAEFLISNRNPPYNQKKTARLEKLLKVYRNWMPLPRLGFWFWAFVALTTVITTRIIVRGIMDDKWEF
;
A
#
# COMPACT_ATOMS: atom_id res chain seq x y z
N MET A 1 4.58 -8.08 -25.83
CA MET A 1 3.44 -8.35 -24.92
C MET A 1 2.51 -9.31 -25.65
N LEU A 2 2.40 -10.57 -25.23
CA LEU A 2 1.52 -11.54 -25.87
C LEU A 2 0.66 -12.17 -24.77
N LEU A 3 -0.58 -11.69 -24.66
CA LEU A 3 -1.61 -12.29 -23.83
C LEU A 3 -2.07 -13.58 -24.51
N LYS A 4 -1.81 -14.73 -23.91
CA LYS A 4 -2.43 -15.99 -24.34
C LYS A 4 -3.47 -16.38 -23.30
N HIS A 5 -4.73 -16.42 -23.73
CA HIS A 5 -5.84 -16.89 -22.91
C HIS A 5 -5.62 -18.37 -22.57
N VAL A 6 -5.53 -18.70 -21.27
CA VAL A 6 -5.52 -20.09 -20.78
C VAL A 6 -6.74 -20.31 -19.90
N GLY A 7 -7.90 -20.55 -20.53
CA GLY A 7 -9.07 -21.13 -19.88
C GLY A 7 -9.76 -20.27 -18.80
N PRO A 8 -10.87 -20.77 -18.21
CA PRO A 8 -11.92 -19.87 -17.72
C PRO A 8 -11.75 -19.31 -16.31
N LYS A 9 -10.76 -19.71 -15.49
CA LYS A 9 -10.71 -19.34 -14.06
C LYS A 9 -9.33 -19.20 -13.40
N VAL A 10 -8.24 -19.04 -14.16
CA VAL A 10 -6.93 -18.69 -13.57
C VAL A 10 -6.20 -17.69 -14.46
N THR A 11 -6.23 -16.42 -14.06
CA THR A 11 -5.36 -15.38 -14.67
C THR A 11 -3.99 -15.49 -14.00
N ALA A 12 -3.13 -16.37 -14.51
CA ALA A 12 -1.71 -16.34 -14.15
C ALA A 12 -1.01 -15.28 -15.00
N MET A 13 -0.59 -14.18 -14.38
CA MET A 13 0.21 -13.14 -15.02
C MET A 13 1.66 -13.68 -15.15
N MET A 14 1.95 -14.38 -16.25
CA MET A 14 3.34 -14.75 -16.57
C MET A 14 4.09 -13.53 -17.09
N VAL A 15 4.87 -12.90 -16.22
CA VAL A 15 5.92 -11.96 -16.61
C VAL A 15 7.05 -12.80 -17.19
N LYS A 16 7.39 -12.59 -18.47
CA LYS A 16 8.53 -13.26 -19.10
C LYS A 16 9.81 -12.64 -18.53
N ILE A 17 10.27 -13.15 -17.39
CA ILE A 17 11.63 -12.94 -16.91
C ILE A 17 12.51 -13.88 -17.76
N PRO A 18 13.47 -13.38 -18.54
CA PRO A 18 14.36 -14.22 -19.32
C PRO A 18 15.30 -14.93 -18.33
N ILE A 19 14.93 -16.13 -17.91
CA ILE A 19 15.82 -17.05 -17.21
C ILE A 19 15.99 -18.22 -18.18
N ASP A 20 17.19 -18.32 -18.74
CA ASP A 20 17.53 -19.30 -19.76
C ASP A 20 17.38 -20.76 -19.27
N ASP A 21 17.03 -21.62 -20.23
CA ASP A 21 17.18 -23.07 -20.33
C ASP A 21 16.51 -24.07 -19.36
N TYR A 22 15.82 -23.69 -18.28
CA TYR A 22 15.00 -24.65 -17.53
C TYR A 22 13.71 -24.03 -16.94
N PRO A 23 12.53 -24.66 -17.06
CA PRO A 23 11.33 -24.22 -16.34
C PRO A 23 11.47 -24.57 -14.86
N GLN A 24 12.19 -23.73 -14.11
CA GLN A 24 12.22 -23.78 -12.66
C GLN A 24 11.00 -23.02 -12.11
N LEU A 25 10.26 -23.62 -11.18
CA LEU A 25 9.22 -22.92 -10.42
C LEU A 25 9.90 -21.97 -9.43
N ILE A 26 10.03 -20.70 -9.82
CA ILE A 26 10.63 -19.64 -9.00
C ILE A 26 9.50 -18.80 -8.38
N CYS A 27 9.58 -18.54 -7.08
CA CYS A 27 8.72 -17.55 -6.42
C CYS A 27 9.16 -16.14 -6.85
N ILE A 28 8.26 -15.36 -7.43
CA ILE A 28 8.56 -14.02 -7.95
C ILE A 28 7.90 -12.98 -7.04
N LEU A 29 8.71 -12.09 -6.47
CA LEU A 29 8.27 -10.79 -5.99
C LEU A 29 8.15 -9.87 -7.21
N TYR A 30 6.98 -9.26 -7.40
CA TYR A 30 6.71 -8.43 -8.56
C TYR A 30 6.12 -7.10 -8.11
N GLU A 31 6.73 -6.01 -8.55
CA GLU A 31 6.23 -4.66 -8.31
C GLU A 31 6.06 -3.96 -9.65
N GLN A 32 4.90 -3.35 -9.83
CA GLN A 32 4.66 -2.47 -10.95
C GLN A 32 3.98 -1.19 -10.49
N GLY A 33 4.44 -0.11 -11.12
CA GLY A 33 3.67 1.12 -11.16
C GLY A 33 2.30 0.88 -11.76
N GLN A 34 1.32 1.51 -11.14
CA GLN A 34 -0.03 1.69 -11.63
C GLN A 34 -0.39 3.12 -11.26
N ILE A 35 -1.36 3.70 -11.96
CA ILE A 35 -1.80 5.09 -11.73
C ILE A 35 -2.16 5.27 -10.25
N ASN A 36 -1.30 5.95 -9.48
CA ASN A 36 -1.48 6.16 -8.05
C ASN A 36 -2.47 7.28 -7.81
N ALA A 37 -3.47 7.00 -6.99
CA ALA A 37 -4.49 7.98 -6.66
C ALA A 37 -4.03 8.84 -5.47
N ILE A 38 -3.94 10.16 -5.66
CA ILE A 38 -4.17 11.09 -4.54
C ILE A 38 -5.66 11.37 -4.45
N LYS A 39 -6.19 11.21 -3.25
CA LYS A 39 -7.47 11.74 -2.84
C LYS A 39 -7.25 12.87 -1.83
N VAL A 40 -7.54 14.10 -2.24
CA VAL A 40 -7.65 15.24 -1.32
C VAL A 40 -9.13 15.48 -1.07
N ILE A 41 -9.66 14.94 0.04
CA ILE A 41 -10.98 15.34 0.54
C ILE A 41 -10.80 16.09 1.86
N SER A 42 -10.68 17.40 1.73
CA SER A 42 -11.07 18.34 2.77
C SER A 42 -12.58 18.59 2.67
N HIS A 43 -13.27 18.59 3.81
CA HIS A 43 -14.62 19.15 3.88
C HIS A 43 -14.57 20.65 3.48
N PRO A 44 -15.58 21.21 2.80
CA PRO A 44 -15.59 22.62 2.38
C PRO A 44 -15.30 23.62 3.51
N ASP A 45 -15.71 23.27 4.73
CA ASP A 45 -15.62 24.10 5.94
C ASP A 45 -14.32 23.92 6.75
N ASP A 46 -13.42 23.04 6.33
CA ASP A 46 -12.21 22.73 7.08
C ASP A 46 -11.07 23.69 6.69
N SER A 47 -11.24 24.96 7.01
CA SER A 47 -10.29 26.04 6.69
C SER A 47 -8.91 25.83 7.31
N SER A 48 -8.84 25.25 8.50
CA SER A 48 -7.61 24.88 9.21
C SER A 48 -6.83 23.75 8.54
N SER A 49 -7.50 22.88 7.79
CA SER A 49 -6.85 21.73 7.14
C SER A 49 -6.08 22.11 5.88
N VAL A 50 -6.46 23.19 5.18
CA VAL A 50 -5.86 23.53 3.89
C VAL A 50 -4.40 23.94 4.05
N ASP A 51 -4.04 24.73 5.06
CA ASP A 51 -2.65 25.14 5.30
C ASP A 51 -1.75 23.96 5.73
N GLU A 52 -2.29 22.97 6.44
CA GLU A 52 -1.53 21.82 6.92
C GLU A 52 -1.42 20.69 5.86
N ILE A 53 -2.50 20.44 5.12
CA ILE A 53 -2.51 19.61 3.91
C ILE A 53 -1.58 20.23 2.86
N TYR A 54 -1.59 21.56 2.75
CA TYR A 54 -0.70 22.35 1.88
C TYR A 54 0.78 22.14 2.20
N MET A 55 1.21 22.25 3.47
CA MET A 55 2.61 21.99 3.87
C MET A 55 3.09 20.57 3.58
N ARG A 56 2.17 19.62 3.37
CA ARG A 56 2.50 18.21 3.08
C ARG A 56 2.32 17.85 1.61
N LEU A 57 1.44 18.53 0.88
CA LEU A 57 1.45 18.56 -0.58
C LEU A 57 2.68 19.32 -1.10
N LEU A 58 3.20 20.29 -0.35
CA LEU A 58 4.54 20.87 -0.52
C LEU A 58 5.64 19.78 -0.46
N ASN A 59 5.45 18.68 0.27
CA ASN A 59 6.39 17.55 0.28
C ASN A 59 6.28 16.60 -0.93
N LEU A 60 5.49 16.96 -1.96
CA LEU A 60 5.73 16.48 -3.34
C LEU A 60 7.17 16.78 -3.79
N ARG A 61 7.95 17.57 -3.04
CA ARG A 61 9.41 17.68 -3.03
C ARG A 61 10.17 16.44 -3.51
N LYS A 62 9.76 15.22 -3.13
CA LYS A 62 10.46 13.98 -3.52
C LYS A 62 10.08 13.42 -4.90
N GLN A 63 9.03 13.94 -5.54
CA GLN A 63 8.67 13.58 -6.92
C GLN A 63 9.64 14.14 -7.96
N PHE A 64 10.26 15.30 -7.70
CA PHE A 64 11.03 16.03 -8.72
C PHE A 64 12.55 15.91 -8.60
N ASP A 65 13.06 15.33 -7.51
CA ASP A 65 14.49 14.99 -7.31
C ASP A 65 14.93 13.80 -8.20
N SER A 66 13.97 13.13 -8.86
CA SER A 66 14.20 12.12 -9.89
C SER A 66 13.03 12.10 -10.89
N SER A 67 12.76 13.24 -11.53
CA SER A 67 11.89 13.35 -12.71
C SER A 67 10.64 12.45 -12.73
N LEU A 68 9.85 12.41 -11.65
CA LEU A 68 8.59 11.66 -11.52
C LEU A 68 8.64 10.17 -11.91
N GLU A 69 9.82 9.57 -11.95
CA GLU A 69 10.04 8.15 -12.24
C GLU A 69 9.99 7.30 -10.97
N ILE A 70 9.05 7.60 -10.08
CA ILE A 70 8.82 6.82 -8.86
C ILE A 70 7.42 6.22 -8.98
N HIS A 71 7.30 4.90 -8.87
CA HIS A 71 6.04 4.15 -8.84
C HIS A 71 5.07 4.53 -7.69
N LEU A 72 5.45 5.50 -6.86
CA LEU A 72 4.71 6.03 -5.72
C LEU A 72 4.40 7.52 -5.89
N ALA A 73 4.85 8.13 -6.99
CA ALA A 73 4.47 9.49 -7.29
C ALA A 73 2.94 9.53 -7.45
N PRO A 74 2.28 10.46 -6.77
CA PRO A 74 0.94 10.89 -7.14
C PRO A 74 0.75 11.12 -8.64
N ASP A 75 -0.11 10.32 -9.28
CA ASP A 75 -0.44 10.49 -10.69
C ASP A 75 -1.58 11.50 -10.90
N TYR A 76 -2.59 11.51 -10.02
CA TYR A 76 -3.73 12.41 -10.17
C TYR A 76 -4.35 12.78 -8.83
N VAL A 77 -5.10 13.89 -8.82
CA VAL A 77 -5.83 14.38 -7.64
C VAL A 77 -7.34 14.25 -7.86
N LEU A 78 -8.03 13.63 -6.90
CA LEU A 78 -9.48 13.71 -6.74
C LEU A 78 -9.83 14.70 -5.63
N CYS A 79 -10.60 15.73 -5.95
CA CYS A 79 -11.07 16.71 -4.96
C CYS A 79 -12.44 17.31 -5.34
N SER A 80 -13.07 18.06 -4.44
CA SER A 80 -14.27 18.84 -4.79
C SER A 80 -13.92 20.05 -5.66
N LYS A 81 -14.90 20.61 -6.38
CA LYS A 81 -14.67 21.82 -7.20
C LYS A 81 -14.20 23.01 -6.36
N THR A 82 -14.76 23.17 -5.15
CA THR A 82 -14.33 24.20 -4.20
C THR A 82 -12.88 24.01 -3.78
N MET A 83 -12.45 22.76 -3.59
CA MET A 83 -11.07 22.46 -3.22
C MET A 83 -10.11 22.65 -4.39
N GLU A 84 -10.49 22.29 -5.62
CA GLU A 84 -9.69 22.57 -6.83
C GLU A 84 -9.28 24.04 -6.89
N THR A 85 -10.25 24.96 -6.75
CA THR A 85 -10.02 26.41 -6.82
C THR A 85 -9.08 26.92 -5.72
N ARG A 86 -9.10 26.29 -4.53
CA ARG A 86 -8.21 26.65 -3.41
C ARG A 86 -6.83 26.01 -3.53
N LEU A 87 -6.76 24.81 -4.10
CA LEU A 87 -5.56 23.99 -4.14
C LEU A 87 -4.57 24.47 -5.21
N ILE A 88 -5.05 24.86 -6.39
CA ILE A 88 -4.19 25.22 -7.52
C ILE A 88 -3.23 26.39 -7.19
N PRO A 89 -3.68 27.55 -6.65
CA PRO A 89 -2.78 28.66 -6.35
C PRO A 89 -1.71 28.29 -5.34
N GLU A 90 -2.07 27.46 -4.37
CA GLU A 90 -1.15 26.99 -3.34
C GLU A 90 -0.12 26.00 -3.91
N ILE A 91 -0.51 25.05 -4.78
CA ILE A 91 0.45 24.19 -5.51
C ILE A 91 1.41 25.04 -6.35
N VAL A 92 0.91 26.07 -7.02
CA VAL A 92 1.74 26.96 -7.84
C VAL A 92 2.75 27.71 -6.98
N LYS A 93 2.29 28.33 -5.90
CA LYS A 93 3.15 29.03 -4.93
C LYS A 93 4.20 28.11 -4.33
N ALA A 94 3.81 26.88 -4.02
CA ALA A 94 4.69 25.82 -3.57
C ALA A 94 5.81 25.55 -4.58
N TRP A 95 5.45 25.23 -5.82
CA TRP A 95 6.42 24.93 -6.87
C TRP A 95 7.34 26.11 -7.20
N GLN A 96 6.84 27.34 -7.21
CA GLN A 96 7.65 28.54 -7.39
C GLN A 96 8.65 28.73 -6.24
N SER A 97 8.26 28.42 -5.00
CA SER A 97 9.18 28.50 -3.85
C SER A 97 10.31 27.46 -3.93
N PHE A 98 10.08 26.33 -4.62
CA PHE A 98 11.05 25.25 -4.75
C PHE A 98 11.98 25.41 -5.95
N TYR A 99 11.41 25.73 -7.11
CA TYR A 99 12.13 25.70 -8.39
C TYR A 99 12.30 27.08 -9.02
N THR A 100 11.99 28.14 -8.27
CA THR A 100 11.86 29.52 -8.77
C THR A 100 10.71 29.67 -9.78
N ASP A 101 10.51 30.88 -10.30
CA ASP A 101 9.54 31.13 -11.37
C ASP A 101 9.89 30.44 -12.70
N ASN A 102 11.13 29.96 -12.85
CA ASN A 102 11.59 29.26 -14.04
C ASN A 102 12.34 27.97 -13.69
N SER A 103 11.59 26.88 -13.59
CA SER A 103 12.11 25.57 -13.17
C SER A 103 13.20 25.00 -14.08
N ILE A 104 13.30 25.42 -15.35
CA ILE A 104 14.35 24.94 -16.26
C ILE A 104 15.77 25.33 -15.79
N ASN A 105 15.90 26.43 -15.05
CA ASN A 105 17.17 26.93 -14.53
C ASN A 105 17.42 26.50 -13.09
N SER A 106 16.54 25.70 -12.50
CA SER A 106 16.68 25.27 -11.11
C SER A 106 17.56 24.04 -11.04
N ASP A 107 18.64 24.13 -10.25
CA ASP A 107 19.50 22.97 -9.94
C ASP A 107 18.75 21.86 -9.19
N SER A 108 17.56 22.15 -8.66
CA SER A 108 16.72 21.21 -7.92
C SER A 108 15.64 20.55 -8.80
N TYR A 109 15.59 20.87 -10.10
CA TYR A 109 14.60 20.32 -11.03
C TYR A 109 15.23 19.32 -11.99
N CYS A 110 14.66 18.11 -12.05
CA CYS A 110 15.16 17.05 -12.93
C CYS A 110 14.52 17.08 -14.32
N HIS A 111 15.24 16.51 -15.28
CA HIS A 111 14.81 16.35 -16.67
C HIS A 111 14.36 14.90 -16.93
N ILE A 112 13.52 14.71 -17.96
CA ILE A 112 13.03 13.38 -18.34
C ILE A 112 14.21 12.53 -18.83
N ILE A 113 14.23 11.25 -18.44
CA ILE A 113 15.40 10.36 -18.59
C ILE A 113 15.93 10.24 -20.03
N ASN A 114 15.04 10.29 -21.03
CA ASN A 114 15.39 10.23 -22.44
C ASN A 114 14.30 10.81 -23.35
N GLU A 115 14.65 10.98 -24.63
CA GLU A 115 13.78 11.56 -25.66
C GLU A 115 12.48 10.76 -25.86
N ARG A 116 12.53 9.42 -25.75
CA ARG A 116 11.34 8.56 -25.91
C ARG A 116 10.32 8.83 -24.79
N HIS A 117 10.77 8.92 -23.55
CA HIS A 117 9.91 9.24 -22.41
C HIS A 117 9.42 10.68 -22.48
N PHE A 118 10.29 11.61 -22.88
CA PHE A 118 9.92 13.01 -23.10
C PHE A 118 8.77 13.12 -24.11
N GLU A 119 8.90 12.52 -25.29
CA GLU A 119 7.86 12.55 -26.33
C GLU A 119 6.58 11.82 -25.90
N ARG A 120 6.67 10.76 -25.08
CA ARG A 120 5.50 10.09 -24.50
C ARG A 120 4.75 11.04 -23.56
N VAL A 121 5.42 11.58 -22.54
CA VAL A 121 4.81 12.45 -21.53
C VAL A 121 4.25 13.72 -22.17
N LYS A 122 5.00 14.34 -23.09
CA LYS A 122 4.55 15.52 -23.84
C LYS A 122 3.25 15.28 -24.61
N LYS A 123 3.02 14.07 -25.16
CA LYS A 123 1.77 13.71 -25.85
C LYS A 123 0.56 13.54 -24.93
N LEU A 124 0.78 13.43 -23.62
CA LEU A 124 -0.28 13.38 -22.62
C LEU A 124 -0.82 14.78 -22.29
N ILE A 125 -0.06 15.84 -22.61
CA ILE A 125 -0.46 17.22 -22.32
C ILE A 125 -1.57 17.64 -23.29
N ASP A 126 -2.76 17.88 -22.75
CA ASP A 126 -3.82 18.59 -23.46
C ASP A 126 -3.72 20.09 -23.15
N THR A 127 -3.16 20.85 -24.08
CA THR A 127 -2.93 22.29 -23.92
C THR A 127 -4.20 23.09 -23.67
N THR A 128 -5.39 22.57 -24.03
CA THR A 128 -6.67 23.24 -23.76
C THR A 128 -7.11 23.15 -22.31
N LYS A 129 -6.52 22.22 -21.55
CA LYS A 129 -6.83 21.93 -20.15
C LYS A 129 -5.75 22.37 -19.17
N VAL A 130 -4.62 22.87 -19.68
CA VAL A 130 -3.51 23.37 -18.87
C VAL A 130 -3.92 24.66 -18.18
N VAL A 131 -3.79 24.70 -16.85
CA VAL A 131 -4.02 25.90 -16.03
C VAL A 131 -2.73 26.49 -15.45
N TYR A 132 -1.65 25.70 -15.44
CA TYR A 132 -0.31 26.13 -15.04
C TYR A 132 0.75 25.27 -15.74
N GLY A 133 1.89 25.86 -16.11
CA GLY A 133 3.00 25.15 -16.75
C GLY A 133 2.76 24.87 -18.22
N GLY A 134 3.08 23.65 -18.66
CA GLY A 134 2.93 23.17 -20.04
C GLY A 134 4.09 23.49 -20.98
N GLN A 135 5.10 24.24 -20.52
CA GLN A 135 6.30 24.51 -21.32
C GLN A 135 7.14 23.23 -21.45
N THR A 136 7.75 23.04 -22.63
CA THR A 136 8.64 21.91 -22.90
C THR A 136 9.88 22.38 -23.66
N ASP A 137 11.02 21.73 -23.43
CA ASP A 137 12.23 21.89 -24.25
C ASP A 137 12.80 20.49 -24.56
N ALA A 138 12.65 20.09 -25.83
CA ALA A 138 13.12 18.81 -26.33
C ALA A 138 14.65 18.67 -26.26
N LYS A 139 15.41 19.76 -26.36
CA LYS A 139 16.88 19.70 -26.32
C LYS A 139 17.40 19.26 -24.96
N GLN A 140 16.65 19.60 -23.91
CA GLN A 140 17.00 19.28 -22.53
C GLN A 140 16.11 18.18 -21.95
N ASN A 141 15.23 17.54 -22.73
CA ASN A 141 14.18 16.65 -22.23
C ASN A 141 13.39 17.27 -21.07
N TYR A 142 13.16 18.58 -21.12
CA TYR A 142 12.53 19.35 -20.06
C TYR A 142 11.02 19.44 -20.29
N ILE A 143 10.23 19.18 -19.26
CA ILE A 143 8.80 19.47 -19.21
C ILE A 143 8.57 20.23 -17.90
N ALA A 144 7.91 21.39 -17.95
CA ALA A 144 7.62 22.16 -16.74
C ALA A 144 6.59 21.44 -15.85
N PRO A 145 6.58 21.68 -14.52
CA PRO A 145 5.46 21.29 -13.65
C PRO A 145 4.14 21.78 -14.23
N THR A 146 3.25 20.85 -14.58
CA THR A 146 2.05 21.14 -15.36
C THR A 146 0.81 20.70 -14.61
N ILE A 147 -0.13 21.62 -14.40
CA ILE A 147 -1.45 21.30 -13.82
C ILE A 147 -2.48 21.30 -14.93
N MET A 148 -3.29 20.25 -15.00
CA MET A 148 -4.43 20.16 -15.91
C MET A 148 -5.74 20.01 -15.13
N THR A 149 -6.75 20.78 -15.50
CA THR A 149 -8.10 20.70 -14.90
C THR A 149 -9.13 20.29 -15.95
N ASN A 150 -10.38 20.05 -15.53
CA ASN A 150 -11.43 19.50 -16.40
C ASN A 150 -10.97 18.20 -17.09
N VAL A 151 -10.12 17.44 -16.40
CA VAL A 151 -9.64 16.14 -16.84
C VAL A 151 -10.73 15.11 -16.58
N THR A 152 -10.98 14.24 -17.56
CA THR A 152 -11.94 13.15 -17.47
C THR A 152 -11.21 11.82 -17.44
N GLY A 153 -11.89 10.79 -16.95
CA GLY A 153 -11.33 9.43 -16.90
C GLY A 153 -10.98 8.83 -18.26
N THR A 154 -11.41 9.42 -19.37
CA THR A 154 -11.13 8.98 -20.75
C THR A 154 -10.00 9.76 -21.42
N ASP A 155 -9.50 10.83 -20.78
CA ASP A 155 -8.38 11.59 -21.31
C ASP A 155 -7.10 10.75 -21.35
N LYS A 156 -6.21 11.04 -22.31
CA LYS A 156 -4.97 10.29 -22.53
C LYS A 156 -4.10 10.21 -21.27
N VAL A 157 -3.98 11.32 -20.54
CA VAL A 157 -3.22 11.40 -19.28
C VAL A 157 -3.74 10.43 -18.20
N MET A 158 -4.99 9.97 -18.31
CA MET A 158 -5.60 9.03 -17.37
C MET A 158 -5.62 7.57 -17.85
N GLN A 159 -5.10 7.28 -19.06
CA GLN A 159 -5.09 5.92 -19.63
C GLN A 159 -3.80 5.14 -19.32
N GLU A 160 -2.73 5.82 -18.93
CA GLU A 160 -1.44 5.22 -18.60
C GLU A 160 -0.78 5.96 -17.42
N GLU A 161 0.19 5.32 -16.78
CA GLU A 161 1.00 5.93 -15.72
C GLU A 161 1.81 7.11 -16.29
N ILE A 162 1.78 8.25 -15.59
CA ILE A 162 2.28 9.50 -16.15
C ILE A 162 3.80 9.48 -16.21
N PHE A 163 4.49 9.08 -15.14
CA PHE A 163 5.95 9.16 -15.00
C PHE A 163 6.54 10.45 -15.58
N GLY A 164 5.99 11.58 -15.16
CA GLY A 164 6.32 12.88 -15.71
C GLY A 164 5.59 13.99 -14.95
N PRO A 165 5.97 15.26 -15.14
CA PRO A 165 5.59 16.37 -14.27
C PRO A 165 4.19 16.91 -14.57
N LEU A 166 3.23 16.00 -14.77
CA LEU A 166 1.84 16.34 -15.06
C LEU A 166 0.99 15.96 -13.86
N LEU A 167 0.20 16.92 -13.38
CA LEU A 167 -0.74 16.74 -12.28
C LEU A 167 -2.17 17.00 -12.77
N PRO A 168 -2.86 16.00 -13.34
CA PRO A 168 -4.29 16.09 -13.62
C PRO A 168 -5.10 16.17 -12.32
N ILE A 169 -6.02 17.14 -12.27
CA ILE A 169 -6.99 17.32 -11.19
C ILE A 169 -8.38 16.99 -11.74
N ILE A 170 -9.06 16.07 -11.06
CA ILE A 170 -10.40 15.59 -11.39
C ILE A 170 -11.34 15.94 -10.25
N THR A 171 -12.44 16.60 -10.59
CA THR A 171 -13.44 16.98 -9.60
C THR A 171 -14.46 15.89 -9.38
N VAL A 172 -14.77 15.64 -8.12
CA VAL A 172 -15.81 14.71 -7.66
C VAL A 172 -16.78 15.45 -6.75
N ASN A 173 -18.04 15.03 -6.75
CA ASN A 173 -19.08 15.66 -5.94
C ASN A 173 -19.05 15.21 -4.48
N ASN A 174 -18.64 13.96 -4.24
CA ASN A 174 -18.62 13.36 -2.91
C ASN A 174 -17.60 12.20 -2.82
N GLU A 175 -17.46 11.65 -1.62
CA GLU A 175 -16.52 10.58 -1.33
C GLU A 175 -16.88 9.25 -2.01
N LEU A 176 -18.16 8.98 -2.27
CA LEU A 176 -18.63 7.76 -2.92
C LEU A 176 -18.22 7.75 -4.40
N GLU A 177 -18.41 8.87 -5.10
CA GLU A 177 -17.96 9.03 -6.48
C GLU A 177 -16.45 8.83 -6.60
N ALA A 178 -15.68 9.35 -5.65
CA ALA A 178 -14.24 9.10 -5.61
C ALA A 178 -13.88 7.63 -5.35
N ILE A 179 -14.63 6.93 -4.48
CA ILE A 179 -14.43 5.49 -4.24
C ILE A 179 -14.74 4.69 -5.52
N GLU A 180 -15.84 5.00 -6.19
CA GLU A 180 -16.21 4.38 -7.46
C GLU A 180 -15.18 4.65 -8.57
N PHE A 181 -14.67 5.88 -8.63
CA PHE A 181 -13.60 6.27 -9.55
C PHE A 181 -12.31 5.46 -9.31
N ILE A 182 -11.92 5.27 -8.05
CA ILE A 182 -10.73 4.46 -7.71
C ILE A 182 -10.99 2.98 -8.05
N ASN A 183 -12.14 2.43 -7.64
CA ASN A 183 -12.44 1.00 -7.80
C ASN A 183 -12.73 0.57 -9.24
N SER A 184 -13.07 1.51 -10.13
CA SER A 184 -13.24 1.26 -11.57
C SER A 184 -11.90 1.11 -12.32
N ARG A 185 -10.76 1.25 -11.61
CA ARG A 185 -9.41 1.17 -12.17
C ARG A 185 -8.61 0.01 -11.55
N PRO A 186 -7.50 -0.40 -12.19
CA PRO A 186 -6.55 -1.32 -11.60
C PRO A 186 -6.07 -0.84 -10.23
N LYS A 187 -5.77 -1.79 -9.35
CA LYS A 187 -5.41 -1.46 -7.96
C LYS A 187 -4.05 -0.75 -7.92
N PRO A 188 -3.97 0.48 -7.37
CA PRO A 188 -2.72 1.24 -7.36
C PRO A 188 -1.72 0.70 -6.34
N LEU A 189 -0.44 1.01 -6.55
CA LEU A 189 0.61 0.68 -5.58
C LEU A 189 0.47 1.52 -4.31
N ALA A 190 0.12 2.80 -4.47
CA ALA A 190 -0.15 3.71 -3.37
C ALA A 190 -1.49 4.43 -3.51
N LEU A 191 -2.20 4.54 -2.39
CA LEU A 191 -3.33 5.44 -2.19
C LEU A 191 -2.95 6.52 -1.17
N TYR A 192 -3.22 7.78 -1.50
CA TYR A 192 -2.99 8.90 -0.60
C TYR A 192 -4.31 9.54 -0.19
N VAL A 193 -4.53 9.75 1.10
CA VAL A 193 -5.76 10.35 1.62
C VAL A 193 -5.44 11.56 2.48
N PHE A 194 -5.87 12.73 2.05
CA PHE A 194 -5.77 13.96 2.85
C PHE A 194 -7.13 14.33 3.44
N SER A 195 -7.23 14.27 4.77
CA SER A 195 -8.41 14.69 5.53
C SER A 195 -8.12 14.78 7.03
N SER A 196 -8.84 15.64 7.75
CA SER A 196 -8.91 15.61 9.22
C SER A 196 -9.98 14.64 9.74
N ASN A 197 -10.96 14.28 8.88
CA ASN A 197 -12.11 13.47 9.25
C ASN A 197 -11.74 11.98 9.27
N LYS A 198 -11.56 11.45 10.48
CA LYS A 198 -11.18 10.04 10.70
C LYS A 198 -12.19 9.04 10.13
N ASN A 199 -13.49 9.35 10.19
CA ASN A 199 -14.53 8.46 9.66
C ASN A 199 -14.41 8.38 8.14
N LEU A 200 -14.21 9.53 7.48
CA LEU A 200 -14.00 9.58 6.04
C LEU A 200 -12.74 8.81 5.62
N ILE A 201 -11.62 9.02 6.32
CA ILE A 201 -10.37 8.27 6.09
C ILE A 201 -10.64 6.77 6.16
N GLN A 202 -11.30 6.30 7.23
CA GLN A 202 -11.56 4.88 7.43
C GLN A 202 -12.51 4.32 6.37
N THR A 203 -13.55 5.07 5.98
CA THR A 203 -14.47 4.70 4.91
C THR A 203 -13.71 4.50 3.60
N ILE A 204 -12.80 5.39 3.25
CA ILE A 204 -11.99 5.29 2.03
C ILE A 204 -11.09 4.05 2.08
N ILE A 205 -10.33 3.89 3.17
CA ILE A 205 -9.42 2.74 3.35
C ILE A 205 -10.19 1.42 3.28
N ASN A 206 -11.35 1.33 3.92
CA ASN A 206 -12.15 0.10 3.94
C ASN A 206 -12.88 -0.18 2.62
N SER A 207 -13.10 0.84 1.79
CA SER A 207 -13.88 0.71 0.56
C SER A 207 -13.03 0.67 -0.70
N THR A 208 -11.70 0.68 -0.57
CA THR A 208 -10.74 0.63 -1.69
C THR A 208 -9.66 -0.42 -1.44
N SER A 209 -8.86 -0.74 -2.45
CA SER A 209 -7.76 -1.69 -2.35
C SER A 209 -6.53 -1.14 -3.06
N SER A 210 -5.41 -1.05 -2.35
CA SER A 210 -4.11 -0.57 -2.84
C SER A 210 -2.98 -1.35 -2.16
N GLY A 211 -1.76 -1.28 -2.71
CA GLY A 211 -0.58 -1.92 -2.10
C GLY A 211 -0.25 -1.30 -0.73
N SER A 212 -0.24 0.02 -0.68
CA SER A 212 -0.01 0.80 0.54
C SER A 212 -0.91 2.03 0.59
N THR A 213 -1.20 2.54 1.79
CA THR A 213 -1.93 3.79 1.98
C THR A 213 -1.17 4.72 2.89
N CYS A 214 -1.10 6.00 2.54
CA CYS A 214 -0.59 7.06 3.42
C CYS A 214 -1.67 8.11 3.65
N VAL A 215 -1.83 8.52 4.92
CA VAL A 215 -2.83 9.50 5.33
C VAL A 215 -2.11 10.78 5.69
N ASN A 216 -2.56 11.90 5.11
CA ASN A 216 -2.02 13.24 5.31
C ASN A 216 -0.52 13.35 5.01
N ASP A 217 0.00 12.52 4.12
CA ASP A 217 1.34 12.63 3.55
C ASP A 217 1.42 11.82 2.26
N VAL A 218 2.52 11.99 1.51
CA VAL A 218 2.86 11.21 0.32
C VAL A 218 4.20 10.52 0.51
N ILE A 219 4.37 9.35 -0.09
CA ILE A 219 5.62 8.55 -0.13
C ILE A 219 6.12 8.04 1.24
N PHE A 220 5.84 8.73 2.35
CA PHE A 220 6.41 8.46 3.67
C PHE A 220 6.13 7.04 4.19
N GLN A 221 5.07 6.38 3.71
CA GLN A 221 4.76 5.01 4.10
C GLN A 221 5.86 3.98 3.77
N ILE A 222 6.82 4.32 2.89
CA ILE A 222 7.96 3.46 2.58
C ILE A 222 9.16 3.64 3.52
N ALA A 223 9.17 4.68 4.35
CA ALA A 223 10.32 4.97 5.22
C ALA A 223 10.42 4.01 6.42
N PRO A 224 9.32 3.64 7.11
CA PRO A 224 9.41 2.75 8.27
C PRO A 224 9.69 1.29 7.85
N PRO A 225 10.79 0.67 8.34
CA PRO A 225 11.14 -0.72 8.01
C PRO A 225 10.17 -1.77 8.58
N CYS A 226 9.28 -1.35 9.49
CA CYS A 226 8.25 -2.20 10.07
C CYS A 226 6.96 -2.28 9.23
N LEU A 227 6.84 -1.50 8.16
CA LEU A 227 5.73 -1.57 7.22
C LEU A 227 6.12 -2.42 6.00
N PRO A 228 5.32 -3.43 5.63
CA PRO A 228 5.56 -4.16 4.40
C PRO A 228 5.30 -3.25 3.21
N PHE A 229 6.18 -3.28 2.23
CA PHE A 229 6.03 -2.58 0.97
C PHE A 229 5.84 -3.58 -0.17
N GLY A 230 4.80 -3.37 -0.98
CA GLY A 230 4.47 -4.25 -2.10
C GLY A 230 3.12 -3.90 -2.72
N GLY A 231 2.88 -4.42 -3.92
CA GLY A 231 1.65 -4.20 -4.68
C GLY A 231 0.55 -5.21 -4.39
N VAL A 232 -0.61 -4.99 -5.00
CA VAL A 232 -1.73 -5.93 -5.01
C VAL A 232 -2.43 -5.92 -6.37
N GLY A 233 -2.69 -7.09 -6.94
CA GLY A 233 -3.31 -7.19 -8.27
C GLY A 233 -2.33 -6.70 -9.34
N GLU A 234 -2.74 -5.70 -10.12
CA GLU A 234 -1.96 -5.18 -11.24
C GLU A 234 -0.74 -4.35 -10.81
N SER A 235 -0.72 -3.84 -9.56
CA SER A 235 0.44 -3.13 -9.00
C SER A 235 1.52 -4.05 -8.43
N GLY A 236 1.25 -5.36 -8.31
CA GLY A 236 2.26 -6.30 -7.84
C GLY A 236 1.74 -7.47 -7.03
N LEU A 237 2.68 -8.35 -6.68
CA LEU A 237 2.48 -9.52 -5.82
C LEU A 237 3.64 -9.65 -4.84
N GLY A 238 3.30 -9.89 -3.57
CA GLY A 238 4.24 -10.06 -2.48
C GLY A 238 4.58 -8.74 -1.80
N ASN A 239 5.48 -8.80 -0.83
CA ASN A 239 6.00 -7.62 -0.15
C ASN A 239 7.41 -7.86 0.35
N TYR A 240 8.11 -6.76 0.61
CA TYR A 240 9.42 -6.76 1.24
C TYR A 240 9.50 -5.58 2.23
N HIS A 241 10.72 -5.24 2.64
CA HIS A 241 11.10 -4.23 3.62
C HIS A 241 11.29 -4.79 5.03
N GLY A 242 12.38 -4.40 5.70
CA GLY A 242 12.75 -4.88 7.04
C GLY A 242 12.62 -6.39 7.21
N LYS A 243 11.81 -6.82 8.19
CA LYS A 243 11.55 -8.24 8.46
C LYS A 243 10.86 -8.95 7.28
N TYR A 244 9.99 -8.26 6.54
CA TYR A 244 9.27 -8.86 5.42
C TYR A 244 10.20 -9.24 4.28
N SER A 245 11.30 -8.50 4.07
CA SER A 245 12.35 -8.95 3.14
C SER A 245 12.92 -10.29 3.57
N PHE A 246 13.27 -10.44 4.85
CA PHE A 246 13.80 -11.70 5.38
C PHE A 246 12.78 -12.83 5.21
N ASP A 247 11.52 -12.59 5.55
CA ASP A 247 10.44 -13.57 5.43
C ASP A 247 10.21 -13.98 3.95
N THR A 248 10.22 -13.01 3.02
CA THR A 248 10.01 -13.23 1.58
C THR A 248 11.15 -14.01 0.94
N PHE A 249 12.40 -13.74 1.34
CA PHE A 249 13.58 -14.43 0.81
C PHE A 249 13.99 -15.65 1.66
N SER A 250 13.14 -16.08 2.60
CA SER A 250 13.34 -17.28 3.41
C SER A 250 12.27 -18.32 3.15
N HIS A 251 12.63 -19.59 3.31
CA HIS A 251 11.65 -20.68 3.35
C HIS A 251 11.22 -20.93 4.80
N MET A 252 9.96 -20.63 5.14
CA MET A 252 9.40 -20.91 6.47
C MET A 252 9.15 -22.41 6.65
N ARG A 253 10.19 -23.15 7.03
CA ARG A 253 10.13 -24.60 7.25
C ARG A 253 9.35 -24.93 8.53
N SER A 254 8.19 -25.56 8.38
CA SER A 254 7.41 -26.11 9.50
C SER A 254 8.07 -27.38 10.05
N ILE A 255 8.28 -27.44 11.37
CA ILE A 255 8.80 -28.63 12.09
C ILE A 255 7.85 -28.94 13.25
N ALA A 256 7.35 -30.17 13.32
CA ALA A 256 6.48 -30.64 14.39
C ALA A 256 7.17 -31.72 15.23
N TYR A 257 7.39 -31.43 16.52
CA TYR A 257 7.86 -32.42 17.49
C TYR A 257 6.65 -33.04 18.19
N ILE A 258 6.31 -34.27 17.82
CA ILE A 258 5.27 -35.03 18.51
C ILE A 258 5.98 -35.93 19.52
N PRO A 259 5.84 -35.69 20.83
CA PRO A 259 6.48 -36.54 21.81
C PRO A 259 5.84 -37.93 21.77
N THR A 260 6.65 -38.98 21.94
CA THR A 260 6.20 -40.38 21.78
C THR A 260 5.03 -40.73 22.72
N TRP A 261 4.99 -40.16 23.92
CA TRP A 261 3.89 -40.36 24.86
C TRP A 261 2.54 -39.83 24.36
N ALA A 262 2.53 -38.81 23.48
CA ALA A 262 1.30 -38.26 22.92
C ALA A 262 0.61 -39.23 21.97
N GLU A 263 1.30 -40.28 21.50
CA GLU A 263 0.73 -41.35 20.68
C GLU A 263 -0.46 -42.02 21.38
N PHE A 264 -0.41 -42.17 22.70
CA PHE A 264 -1.53 -42.70 23.48
C PHE A 264 -2.79 -41.83 23.34
N LEU A 265 -2.63 -40.50 23.37
CA LEU A 265 -3.74 -39.54 23.28
C LEU A 265 -4.32 -39.44 21.88
N ILE A 266 -3.48 -39.57 20.85
CA ILE A 266 -3.90 -39.48 19.44
C ILE A 266 -4.14 -40.84 18.78
N SER A 267 -4.05 -41.94 19.55
CA SER A 267 -4.20 -43.33 19.10
C SER A 267 -5.51 -43.64 18.38
N ASN A 268 -6.54 -42.80 18.56
CA ASN A 268 -7.81 -42.92 17.84
C ASN A 268 -7.67 -42.72 16.33
N ARG A 269 -6.57 -42.12 15.84
CA ARG A 269 -6.22 -42.01 14.41
C ARG A 269 -5.76 -43.34 13.80
N ASN A 270 -5.33 -44.29 14.62
CA ASN A 270 -4.74 -45.55 14.17
C ASN A 270 -5.81 -46.63 13.95
N PRO A 271 -5.70 -47.43 12.86
CA PRO A 271 -6.46 -48.65 12.68
C PRO A 271 -6.27 -49.67 13.81
N PRO A 272 -7.19 -50.63 13.99
CA PRO A 272 -8.50 -50.72 13.33
C PRO A 272 -9.46 -49.65 13.88
N TYR A 273 -10.29 -49.10 12.99
CA TYR A 273 -11.32 -48.12 13.33
C TYR A 273 -12.56 -48.83 13.86
N ASN A 274 -13.12 -48.32 14.95
CA ASN A 274 -14.41 -48.77 15.49
C ASN A 274 -15.30 -47.56 15.79
N GLN A 275 -16.60 -47.78 15.93
CA GLN A 275 -17.58 -46.71 16.15
C GLN A 275 -17.23 -45.81 17.35
N LYS A 276 -16.56 -46.35 18.39
CA LYS A 276 -16.12 -45.57 19.55
C LYS A 276 -14.95 -44.64 19.22
N LYS A 277 -13.95 -45.11 18.47
CA LYS A 277 -12.80 -44.32 18.00
C LYS A 277 -13.25 -43.23 17.02
N THR A 278 -14.11 -43.57 16.06
CA THR A 278 -14.64 -42.61 15.09
C THR A 278 -15.50 -41.55 15.75
N ALA A 279 -16.41 -41.92 16.66
CA ALA A 279 -17.20 -40.96 17.43
C ALA A 279 -16.33 -40.02 18.30
N ARG A 280 -15.25 -40.53 18.90
CA ARG A 280 -14.28 -39.72 19.66
C ARG A 280 -13.51 -38.75 18.75
N LEU A 281 -13.06 -39.21 17.58
CA LEU A 281 -12.36 -38.39 16.60
C LEU A 281 -13.28 -37.31 16.02
N GLU A 282 -14.52 -37.64 15.66
CA GLU A 282 -15.53 -36.68 15.21
C GLU A 282 -15.83 -35.63 16.27
N LYS A 283 -15.92 -36.03 17.55
CA LYS A 283 -16.10 -35.08 18.66
C LYS A 283 -14.90 -34.14 18.79
N LEU A 284 -13.67 -34.66 18.66
CA LEU A 284 -12.44 -33.86 18.70
C LEU A 284 -12.34 -32.89 17.51
N LEU A 285 -12.69 -33.34 16.30
CA LEU A 285 -12.73 -32.50 15.11
C LEU A 285 -13.84 -31.44 15.16
N LYS A 286 -15.00 -31.74 15.76
CA LYS A 286 -16.07 -30.75 16.01
C LYS A 286 -15.66 -29.69 17.03
N VAL A 287 -14.88 -30.06 18.04
CA VAL A 287 -14.27 -29.09 18.97
C VAL A 287 -13.29 -28.18 18.23
N TYR A 288 -12.42 -28.74 17.38
CA TYR A 288 -11.49 -27.94 16.55
C TYR A 288 -12.23 -27.01 15.59
N ARG A 289 -13.32 -27.46 14.95
CA ARG A 289 -14.13 -26.63 14.03
C ARG A 289 -14.84 -25.45 14.71
N ASN A 290 -15.07 -25.53 16.02
CA ASN A 290 -15.73 -24.48 16.81
C ASN A 290 -14.73 -23.64 17.66
N TRP A 291 -13.42 -23.83 17.47
CA TRP A 291 -12.34 -23.13 18.14
C TRP A 291 -11.66 -22.24 17.08
N MET A 292 -11.94 -20.93 16.92
CA MET A 292 -12.24 -19.85 17.86
C MET A 292 -13.67 -19.32 17.73
N PRO A 293 -14.38 -19.09 18.86
CA PRO A 293 -14.08 -17.99 19.75
C PRO A 293 -13.57 -18.51 21.09
N LEU A 294 -12.58 -17.85 21.69
CA LEU A 294 -12.38 -17.99 23.12
C LEU A 294 -13.72 -17.62 23.78
N PRO A 295 -14.35 -18.51 24.59
CA PRO A 295 -15.43 -18.06 25.44
C PRO A 295 -14.86 -16.89 26.25
N ARG A 296 -15.63 -15.83 26.47
CA ARG A 296 -15.34 -14.86 27.54
C ARG A 296 -15.37 -15.64 28.86
N LEU A 297 -14.29 -16.35 29.16
CA LEU A 297 -14.04 -16.97 30.44
C LEU A 297 -14.13 -15.82 31.44
N GLY A 298 -15.12 -15.91 32.33
CA GLY A 298 -15.49 -14.81 33.22
C GLY A 298 -14.30 -14.34 34.05
N PHE A 299 -14.39 -13.09 34.53
CA PHE A 299 -13.36 -12.42 35.34
C PHE A 299 -12.64 -13.35 36.34
N TRP A 300 -13.37 -14.24 37.00
CA TRP A 300 -12.85 -15.19 37.98
C TRP A 300 -11.85 -16.21 37.44
N PHE A 301 -11.97 -16.65 36.19
CA PHE A 301 -11.00 -17.55 35.57
C PHE A 301 -9.66 -16.84 35.31
N TRP A 302 -9.72 -15.63 34.73
CA TRP A 302 -8.53 -14.82 34.51
C TRP A 302 -7.91 -14.31 35.81
N ALA A 303 -8.72 -14.01 36.82
CA ALA A 303 -8.25 -13.69 38.17
C ALA A 303 -7.53 -14.88 38.82
N PHE A 304 -8.03 -16.11 38.64
CA PHE A 304 -7.37 -17.32 39.13
C PHE A 304 -6.05 -17.59 38.39
N VAL A 305 -6.02 -17.45 37.07
CA VAL A 305 -4.77 -17.58 36.28
C VAL A 305 -3.76 -16.50 36.67
N ALA A 306 -4.18 -15.24 36.84
CA ALA A 306 -3.28 -14.17 37.28
C ALA A 306 -2.76 -14.40 38.71
N LEU A 307 -3.62 -14.83 39.64
CA LEU A 307 -3.25 -15.12 41.02
C LEU A 307 -2.25 -16.28 41.09
N THR A 308 -2.52 -17.37 40.38
CA THR A 308 -1.63 -18.53 40.33
C THR A 308 -0.29 -18.16 39.71
N THR A 309 -0.29 -17.38 38.63
CA THR A 309 0.94 -16.86 38.00
C THR A 309 1.75 -16.01 38.98
N VAL A 310 1.12 -15.05 39.68
CA VAL A 310 1.79 -14.19 40.68
C VAL A 310 2.34 -15.02 41.85
N ILE A 311 1.61 -16.00 42.34
CA ILE A 311 2.07 -16.90 43.41
C ILE A 311 3.27 -17.71 42.93
N THR A 312 3.21 -18.31 41.74
CA THR A 312 4.33 -19.07 41.19
C THR A 312 5.55 -18.20 40.94
N THR A 313 5.39 -16.99 40.40
CA THR A 313 6.50 -16.06 40.18
C THR A 313 7.09 -15.60 41.52
N ARG A 314 6.27 -15.35 42.56
CA ARG A 314 6.80 -15.02 43.90
C ARG A 314 7.55 -16.18 44.55
N ILE A 315 7.08 -17.42 44.38
CA ILE A 315 7.78 -18.61 44.89
C ILE A 315 9.11 -18.78 44.16
N ILE A 316 9.12 -18.64 42.84
CA ILE A 316 10.33 -18.73 42.00
C ILE A 316 11.31 -17.61 42.38
N VAL A 317 10.86 -16.35 42.46
CA VAL A 317 11.71 -15.21 42.81
C VAL A 317 12.25 -15.33 44.25
N ARG A 318 11.45 -15.79 45.22
CA ARG A 318 11.95 -16.06 46.58
C ARG A 318 12.97 -17.21 46.60
N GLY A 319 12.70 -18.30 45.88
CA GLY A 319 13.66 -19.40 45.73
C GLY A 319 14.98 -18.95 45.09
N ILE A 320 14.91 -18.06 44.09
CA ILE A 320 16.10 -17.46 43.44
C ILE A 320 16.82 -16.47 44.36
N MET A 321 16.12 -15.74 45.23
CA MET A 321 16.73 -14.76 46.14
C MET A 321 17.31 -15.38 47.41
N ASP A 322 16.79 -16.52 47.86
CA ASP A 322 17.28 -17.25 49.04
C ASP A 322 18.47 -18.17 48.73
N ASP A 323 18.62 -18.62 47.46
CA ASP A 323 19.84 -19.26 46.99
C ASP A 323 20.84 -18.19 46.50
N LYS A 324 21.86 -17.91 47.32
CA LYS A 324 23.04 -17.16 46.92
C LYS A 324 23.78 -17.88 45.78
N TRP A 325 23.45 -17.54 44.54
CA TRP A 325 24.31 -17.84 43.40
C TRP A 325 25.30 -16.68 43.24
N GLU A 326 26.48 -16.84 43.83
CA GLU A 326 27.68 -16.09 43.42
C GLU A 326 28.09 -16.57 42.03
N PHE A 327 28.06 -15.66 41.06
CA PHE A 327 28.95 -15.63 39.90
C PHE A 327 29.19 -14.18 39.48
#